data_AF-Y0KID6-F1
#
_entry.id   AF-Y0KID6-F1
#
_cell.length_a   1.000
_cell.length_b   1.000
_cell.length_c   1.000
_cell.angle_alpha   90.00
_cell.angle_beta   90.00
_cell.angle_gamma   90.00
#
_symmetry.space_group_name_H-M   'P 1'
#
loop_
_entity.id
_entity.type
_entity.pdbx_description
1 polymer ?
#
loop_
_entity_poly.entity_id
_entity_poly.type
_entity_poly.pdbx_seq_one_letter_code
_entity_poly.pdbx_strand_id
1 'polypeptide(L)'
;MHFAKLYRHFDSRCKSYDRKTSHILSLKNSISIWEFNYLTETLISDLWQHWCWFCHQLILSSCEGTRARDSTLITPRAGDNSFKRLGYEAFFINRNSTPKITANGHINFATRNEPTWGDVDVFLKVVLGLRPSNAGTLTSYFGAPNSLKHLQKLRNACAHKNAETMQELTHLRLDYNFSKLSQPSQLAWSTMKNSQDFAIQFWLYEMNLLADYVTASA
;
A
#
# COMPACT_ATOMS: atom_id res chain seq x y z
N MET A 1 14.55 -9.84 5.15
CA MET A 1 13.87 -10.94 4.39
C MET A 1 14.27 -10.90 2.92
N HIS A 2 14.52 -12.03 2.25
CA HIS A 2 14.80 -12.05 0.80
C HIS A 2 13.62 -11.57 -0.03
N PHE A 3 13.87 -10.73 -1.04
CA PHE A 3 12.81 -10.19 -1.91
C PHE A 3 12.04 -11.28 -2.65
N ALA A 4 12.70 -12.39 -3.02
CA ALA A 4 12.00 -13.55 -3.58
C ALA A 4 10.97 -14.18 -2.64
N LYS A 5 11.20 -14.13 -1.32
CA LYS A 5 10.22 -14.63 -0.34
C LYS A 5 9.10 -13.60 -0.13
N LEU A 6 9.46 -12.31 -0.04
CA LEU A 6 8.51 -11.21 0.10
C LEU A 6 7.52 -11.17 -1.07
N TYR A 7 8.03 -11.21 -2.31
CA TYR A 7 7.21 -11.22 -3.52
C TYR A 7 6.29 -12.44 -3.58
N ARG A 8 6.82 -13.65 -3.39
CA ARG A 8 5.98 -14.88 -3.42
C ARG A 8 4.87 -14.84 -2.38
N HIS A 9 5.14 -14.31 -1.19
CA HIS A 9 4.11 -14.14 -0.17
C HIS A 9 3.03 -13.16 -0.66
N PHE A 10 3.42 -11.98 -1.11
CA PHE A 10 2.49 -10.96 -1.56
C PHE A 10 1.69 -11.39 -2.80
N ASP A 11 2.33 -12.01 -3.78
CA ASP A 11 1.68 -12.59 -4.96
C ASP A 11 0.61 -13.64 -4.59
N SER A 12 0.93 -14.54 -3.67
CA SER A 12 -0.04 -15.51 -3.16
C SER A 12 -1.24 -14.84 -2.48
N ARG A 13 -1.03 -13.71 -1.80
CA ARG A 13 -2.11 -12.91 -1.21
C ARG A 13 -2.94 -12.23 -2.30
N CYS A 14 -2.31 -11.65 -3.32
CA CYS A 14 -3.01 -11.07 -4.47
C CYS A 14 -3.95 -12.09 -5.14
N LYS A 15 -3.45 -13.30 -5.44
CA LYS A 15 -4.26 -14.40 -5.98
C LYS A 15 -5.41 -14.81 -5.06
N SER A 16 -5.23 -14.70 -3.74
CA SER A 16 -6.32 -14.94 -2.79
C SER A 16 -7.37 -13.83 -2.84
N TYR A 17 -6.95 -12.57 -2.97
CA TYR A 17 -7.87 -11.43 -3.08
C TYR A 17 -8.63 -11.43 -4.38
N ASP A 18 -7.99 -11.80 -5.49
CA ASP A 18 -8.65 -11.92 -6.80
C ASP A 18 -9.80 -12.95 -6.78
N ARG A 19 -9.56 -14.11 -6.15
CA ARG A 19 -10.60 -15.12 -5.92
C ARG A 19 -11.74 -14.59 -5.05
N LYS A 20 -11.43 -13.83 -3.99
CA LYS A 20 -12.45 -13.21 -3.12
C LYS A 20 -13.25 -12.15 -3.88
N THR A 21 -12.60 -11.32 -4.71
CA THR A 21 -13.24 -10.34 -5.59
C THR A 21 -14.24 -11.03 -6.51
N SER A 22 -13.80 -12.07 -7.22
CA SER A 22 -14.64 -12.85 -8.13
C SER A 22 -15.83 -13.48 -7.40
N HIS A 23 -15.60 -14.01 -6.19
CA HIS A 23 -16.66 -14.58 -5.37
C HIS A 23 -17.68 -13.53 -4.92
N ILE A 24 -17.25 -12.39 -4.37
CA ILE A 24 -18.17 -11.32 -3.93
C ILE A 24 -18.99 -10.81 -5.13
N LEU A 25 -18.37 -10.62 -6.29
CA LEU A 25 -19.06 -10.21 -7.49
C LEU A 25 -20.13 -11.22 -7.92
N SER A 26 -19.84 -12.53 -7.83
CA SER A 26 -20.82 -13.58 -8.14
C SER A 26 -22.05 -13.57 -7.23
N LEU A 27 -21.90 -13.06 -6.00
CA LEU A 27 -22.97 -12.96 -5.02
C LEU A 27 -23.82 -11.69 -5.16
N LYS A 28 -23.42 -10.72 -6.00
CA LYS A 28 -24.01 -9.36 -6.06
C LYS A 28 -25.54 -9.34 -6.14
N ASN A 29 -26.14 -10.30 -6.84
CA ASN A 29 -27.60 -10.39 -7.04
C ASN A 29 -28.29 -11.38 -6.09
N SER A 30 -27.53 -12.15 -5.29
CA SER A 30 -28.05 -13.18 -4.40
C SER A 30 -27.98 -12.81 -2.91
N ILE A 31 -27.29 -11.74 -2.57
CA ILE A 31 -27.19 -11.23 -1.19
C ILE A 31 -27.78 -9.82 -1.09
N SER A 32 -28.08 -9.41 0.14
CA SER A 32 -28.55 -8.05 0.39
C SER A 32 -27.43 -7.03 0.17
N ILE A 33 -27.83 -5.77 -0.06
CA ILE A 33 -26.87 -4.68 -0.32
C ILE A 33 -25.93 -4.43 0.87
N TRP A 34 -26.39 -4.63 2.10
CA TRP A 34 -25.55 -4.43 3.29
C TRP A 34 -24.48 -5.50 3.40
N GLU A 35 -24.81 -6.77 3.09
CA GLU A 35 -23.85 -7.88 3.07
C GLU A 35 -22.80 -7.65 1.99
N PHE A 36 -23.22 -7.27 0.79
CA PHE A 36 -22.31 -6.97 -0.31
C PHE A 36 -21.33 -5.85 0.05
N ASN A 37 -21.82 -4.77 0.66
CA ASN A 37 -20.99 -3.66 1.12
C ASN A 37 -20.02 -4.10 2.23
N TYR A 38 -20.50 -4.87 3.21
CA TYR A 38 -19.67 -5.39 4.30
C TYR A 38 -18.52 -6.27 3.81
N LEU A 39 -18.82 -7.20 2.90
CA LEU A 39 -17.81 -8.07 2.29
C LEU A 39 -16.77 -7.26 1.51
N THR A 40 -17.23 -6.24 0.78
CA THR A 40 -16.35 -5.33 0.02
C THR A 40 -15.45 -4.52 0.94
N GLU A 41 -16.01 -3.87 1.97
CA GLU A 41 -15.24 -3.09 2.94
C GLU A 41 -14.19 -3.95 3.66
N THR A 42 -14.57 -5.17 4.05
CA THR A 42 -13.66 -6.15 4.65
C THR A 42 -12.53 -6.50 3.69
N LEU A 43 -12.83 -6.79 2.41
CA LEU A 43 -11.82 -7.11 1.40
C LEU A 43 -10.86 -5.94 1.16
N ILE A 44 -11.37 -4.71 1.06
CA ILE A 44 -10.56 -3.50 0.88
C ILE A 44 -9.64 -3.27 2.08
N SER A 45 -10.15 -3.44 3.30
CA SER A 45 -9.34 -3.34 4.52
C SER A 45 -8.23 -4.39 4.53
N ASP A 46 -8.56 -5.66 4.28
CA ASP A 46 -7.60 -6.76 4.23
C ASP A 46 -6.49 -6.52 3.18
N LEU A 47 -6.89 -6.11 1.97
CA LEU A 47 -5.99 -5.80 0.87
C LEU A 47 -5.03 -4.67 1.26
N TRP A 48 -5.57 -3.57 1.79
CA TRP A 48 -4.78 -2.42 2.22
C TRP A 48 -3.78 -2.75 3.33
N GLN A 49 -4.19 -3.56 4.31
CA GLN A 49 -3.29 -3.97 5.39
C GLN A 49 -2.12 -4.83 4.87
N HIS A 50 -2.38 -5.72 3.91
CA HIS A 50 -1.32 -6.53 3.31
C HIS A 50 -0.40 -5.70 2.41
N TRP A 51 -0.94 -4.68 1.74
CA TRP A 51 -0.13 -3.70 1.02
C TRP A 51 0.79 -2.91 1.95
N CYS A 52 0.26 -2.40 3.07
CA CYS A 52 1.05 -1.73 4.10
C CYS A 52 2.15 -2.64 4.64
N TRP A 53 1.82 -3.90 4.92
CA TRP A 53 2.80 -4.89 5.38
C TRP A 53 3.89 -5.14 4.33
N PHE A 54 3.53 -5.28 3.05
CA PHE A 54 4.50 -5.48 1.97
C PHE A 54 5.47 -4.31 1.88
N CYS A 55 4.95 -3.07 1.83
CA CYS A 55 5.77 -1.86 1.78
C CYS A 55 6.70 -1.76 2.98
N HIS A 56 6.18 -2.05 4.18
CA HIS A 56 6.99 -2.06 5.40
C HIS A 56 8.13 -3.07 5.32
N GLN A 57 7.85 -4.31 4.91
CA GLN A 57 8.89 -5.34 4.79
C GLN A 57 9.91 -5.03 3.68
N LEU A 58 9.45 -4.40 2.59
CA LEU A 58 10.28 -3.99 1.46
C LEU A 58 11.33 -2.99 1.93
N ILE A 59 10.92 -1.90 2.59
CA ILE A 59 11.85 -0.85 3.03
C ILE A 59 12.81 -1.34 4.11
N LEU A 60 12.31 -2.11 5.09
CA LEU A 60 13.15 -2.67 6.15
C LEU A 60 14.22 -3.60 5.57
N SER A 61 13.83 -4.54 4.70
CA SER A 61 14.77 -5.46 4.07
C SER A 61 15.75 -4.73 3.13
N SER A 62 15.34 -3.62 2.52
CA SER A 62 16.22 -2.77 1.72
C SER A 62 17.30 -2.11 2.57
N CYS A 63 16.94 -1.59 3.76
CA CYS A 63 17.87 -0.96 4.69
C CYS A 63 18.79 -1.96 5.40
N GLU A 64 18.26 -3.10 5.83
CA GLU A 64 19.01 -4.19 6.50
C GLU A 64 20.00 -4.90 5.57
N GLY A 65 19.78 -4.79 4.25
CA GLY A 65 20.52 -5.53 3.25
C GLY A 65 19.83 -6.85 2.92
N THR A 66 19.73 -7.13 1.62
CA THR A 66 19.01 -8.31 1.11
C THR A 66 19.46 -8.65 -0.30
N ARG A 67 18.80 -9.61 -0.93
CA ARG A 67 18.98 -9.91 -2.35
C ARG A 67 17.67 -9.71 -3.08
N ALA A 68 17.73 -9.03 -4.22
CA ALA A 68 16.66 -8.98 -5.21
C ALA A 68 16.42 -10.37 -5.82
N ARG A 69 15.34 -10.52 -6.59
CA ARG A 69 14.97 -11.81 -7.20
C ARG A 69 15.93 -12.24 -8.31
N ASP A 70 16.54 -11.30 -9.00
CA ASP A 70 17.65 -11.52 -9.94
C ASP A 70 18.99 -11.85 -9.25
N SER A 71 19.00 -11.99 -7.91
CA SER A 71 20.17 -12.20 -7.05
C SER A 71 21.10 -11.00 -6.85
N THR A 72 20.76 -9.83 -7.42
CA THR A 72 21.47 -8.57 -7.18
C THR A 72 21.50 -8.27 -5.68
N LEU A 73 22.69 -7.94 -5.17
CA LEU A 73 22.90 -7.65 -3.75
C LEU A 73 22.47 -6.22 -3.47
N ILE A 74 21.53 -6.07 -2.54
CA ILE A 74 21.14 -4.78 -1.96
C ILE A 74 21.93 -4.64 -0.68
N THR A 75 22.94 -3.77 -0.69
CA THR A 75 23.81 -3.59 0.48
C THR A 75 23.05 -2.88 1.60
N PRO A 76 23.30 -3.23 2.87
CA PRO A 76 22.73 -2.50 3.99
C PRO A 76 23.11 -1.02 3.92
N ARG A 77 22.22 -0.13 4.37
CA ARG A 77 22.60 1.27 4.59
C ARG A 77 23.59 1.35 5.76
N ALA A 78 24.37 2.42 5.80
CA ALA A 78 25.23 2.69 6.94
C ALA A 78 24.43 2.97 8.22
N GLY A 79 24.94 2.54 9.37
CA GLY A 79 24.35 2.79 10.69
C GLY A 79 23.48 1.63 11.19
N ASP A 80 22.61 1.94 12.16
CA ASP A 80 21.72 0.97 12.79
C ASP A 80 20.48 0.68 11.93
N ASN A 81 20.33 -0.57 11.52
CA ASN A 81 19.23 -1.07 10.69
C ASN A 81 18.25 -1.94 11.46
N SER A 82 18.30 -1.91 12.79
CA SER A 82 17.31 -2.61 13.61
C SER A 82 15.91 -2.10 13.31
N PHE A 83 14.94 -3.02 13.39
CA PHE A 83 13.53 -2.75 13.13
C PHE A 83 13.02 -1.47 13.84
N LYS A 84 13.26 -1.38 15.15
CA LYS A 84 12.83 -0.23 15.96
C LYS A 84 13.48 1.08 15.51
N ARG A 85 14.75 1.04 15.12
CA ARG A 85 15.48 2.20 14.65
C ARG A 85 14.89 2.74 13.34
N LEU A 86 14.65 1.86 12.38
CA LEU A 86 14.07 2.25 11.09
C LEU A 86 12.64 2.80 11.24
N GLY A 87 11.80 2.17 12.07
CA GLY A 87 10.46 2.69 12.38
C GLY A 87 10.50 4.06 13.07
N TYR A 88 11.42 4.25 14.02
CA TYR A 88 11.65 5.52 14.71
C TYR A 88 12.07 6.64 13.73
N GLU A 89 13.06 6.38 12.88
CA GLU A 89 13.51 7.36 11.89
C GLU A 89 12.40 7.70 10.88
N ALA A 90 11.69 6.69 10.39
CA ALA A 90 10.59 6.87 9.45
C ALA A 90 9.46 7.76 10.02
N PHE A 91 9.15 7.61 11.31
CA PHE A 91 8.19 8.48 12.01
C PHE A 91 8.61 9.96 11.99
N PHE A 92 9.88 10.26 12.30
CA PHE A 92 10.37 11.64 12.29
C PHE A 92 10.49 12.22 10.89
N ILE A 93 10.95 11.40 9.92
CA ILE A 93 10.99 11.77 8.50
C ILE A 93 9.60 12.14 8.01
N ASN A 94 8.59 11.31 8.28
CA ASN A 94 7.23 11.55 7.80
C ASN A 94 6.62 12.85 8.37
N ARG A 95 6.92 13.17 9.64
CA ARG A 95 6.37 14.36 10.30
C ARG A 95 7.17 15.63 10.04
N ASN A 96 8.26 15.59 9.27
CA ASN A 96 9.21 16.70 9.12
C ASN A 96 9.58 17.35 10.47
N SER A 97 9.63 16.55 11.54
CA SER A 97 9.59 17.07 12.91
C SER A 97 10.99 17.26 13.50
N THR A 98 11.15 18.37 14.20
CA THR A 98 12.12 18.55 15.29
C THR A 98 11.49 18.11 16.62
N PRO A 99 12.24 17.49 17.57
CA PRO A 99 13.69 17.43 17.65
C PRO A 99 14.35 16.43 16.70
N LYS A 100 15.65 16.63 16.44
CA LYS A 100 16.46 15.75 15.58
C LYS A 100 16.50 14.34 16.17
N ILE A 101 16.48 13.34 15.27
CA ILE A 101 16.69 11.91 15.56
C ILE A 101 17.90 11.76 16.49
N THR A 102 17.72 11.15 17.66
CA THR A 102 18.79 10.90 18.63
C THR A 102 19.33 9.47 18.51
N ALA A 103 20.53 9.19 19.05
CA ALA A 103 21.11 7.85 19.01
C ALA A 103 20.21 6.78 19.65
N ASN A 104 19.64 7.07 20.82
CA ASN A 104 18.89 6.11 21.64
C ASN A 104 17.37 6.32 21.64
N GLY A 105 16.84 7.26 20.85
CA GLY A 105 15.40 7.58 20.83
C GLY A 105 14.50 6.43 20.38
N HIS A 106 15.06 5.43 19.70
CA HIS A 106 14.36 4.25 19.21
C HIS A 106 14.07 3.18 20.28
N ILE A 107 14.75 3.20 21.45
CA ILE A 107 14.65 2.14 22.47
C ILE A 107 13.20 1.96 22.94
N ASN A 108 12.52 3.09 23.23
CA ASN A 108 11.14 3.16 23.70
C ASN A 108 10.16 3.50 22.57
N PHE A 109 10.58 3.41 21.31
CA PHE A 109 9.69 3.68 20.18
C PHE A 109 8.63 2.60 20.07
N ALA A 110 7.36 3.02 20.09
CA ALA A 110 6.22 2.12 19.97
C ALA A 110 5.85 1.96 18.50
N THR A 111 5.71 0.71 18.04
CA THR A 111 5.35 0.36 16.66
C THR A 111 4.04 1.00 16.18
N ARG A 112 3.08 1.26 17.09
CA ARG A 112 1.84 1.99 16.76
C ARG A 112 2.06 3.42 16.25
N ASN A 113 3.25 3.98 16.47
CA ASN A 113 3.63 5.31 15.99
C ASN A 113 4.23 5.26 14.58
N GLU A 114 4.45 4.09 13.99
CA GLU A 114 4.97 4.00 12.63
C GLU A 114 4.06 4.71 11.62
N PRO A 115 4.62 5.22 10.51
CA PRO A 115 3.83 5.80 9.44
C PRO A 115 2.91 4.76 8.78
N THR A 116 1.93 5.25 8.01
CA THR A 116 1.12 4.37 7.16
C THR A 116 1.94 3.94 5.94
N TRP A 117 2.59 2.78 6.02
CA TRP A 117 3.55 2.31 5.04
C TRP A 117 3.02 2.14 3.60
N GLY A 118 1.73 1.89 3.44
CA GLY A 118 1.10 1.73 2.12
C GLY A 118 0.76 3.05 1.41
N ASP A 119 0.82 4.19 2.12
CA ASP A 119 0.67 5.51 1.52
C ASP A 119 1.91 5.83 0.67
N VAL A 120 1.70 6.06 -0.62
CA VAL A 120 2.78 6.25 -1.60
C VAL A 120 3.62 7.49 -1.29
N ASP A 121 3.00 8.59 -0.87
CA ASP A 121 3.71 9.84 -0.59
C ASP A 121 4.53 9.73 0.69
N VAL A 122 3.98 9.05 1.70
CA VAL A 122 4.68 8.72 2.94
C VAL A 122 5.84 7.75 2.67
N PHE A 123 5.61 6.71 1.88
CA PHE A 123 6.62 5.72 1.51
C PHE A 123 7.80 6.38 0.79
N LEU A 124 7.54 7.21 -0.22
CA LEU A 124 8.57 7.94 -0.96
C LEU A 124 9.38 8.89 -0.06
N LYS A 125 8.72 9.63 0.83
CA LYS A 125 9.42 10.47 1.83
C LYS A 125 10.37 9.64 2.69
N VAL A 126 9.91 8.48 3.17
CA VAL A 126 10.73 7.60 4.00
C VAL A 126 11.89 6.98 3.21
N VAL A 127 11.69 6.56 1.96
CA VAL A 127 12.77 6.09 1.08
C VAL A 127 13.85 7.15 0.91
N LEU A 128 13.46 8.39 0.60
CA LEU A 128 14.38 9.51 0.42
C LEU A 128 15.12 9.91 1.71
N GLY A 129 14.47 9.73 2.87
CA GLY A 129 15.05 10.01 4.17
C GLY A 129 15.98 8.92 4.70
N LEU A 130 15.59 7.64 4.60
CA LEU A 130 16.38 6.49 5.06
C LEU A 130 17.52 6.13 4.11
N ARG A 131 17.35 6.42 2.82
CA ARG A 131 18.35 6.22 1.74
C ARG A 131 18.90 4.78 1.69
N PRO A 132 18.05 3.75 1.49
CA PRO A 132 18.57 2.42 1.19
C PRO A 132 19.37 2.42 -0.12
N SER A 133 20.23 1.41 -0.33
CA SER A 133 21.11 1.35 -1.51
C SER A 133 20.33 1.30 -2.84
N ASN A 134 19.14 0.72 -2.85
CA ASN A 134 18.22 0.66 -3.99
C ASN A 134 17.17 1.81 -4.01
N ALA A 135 17.43 2.94 -3.33
CA ALA A 135 16.47 4.04 -3.24
C ALA A 135 15.99 4.54 -4.62
N GLY A 136 16.89 4.61 -5.61
CA GLY A 136 16.53 5.05 -6.98
C GLY A 136 15.52 4.15 -7.67
N THR A 137 15.64 2.83 -7.47
CA THR A 137 14.68 1.84 -7.96
C THR A 137 13.33 2.03 -7.26
N LEU A 138 13.32 2.13 -5.93
CA LEU A 138 12.10 2.32 -5.16
C LEU A 138 11.37 3.62 -5.54
N THR A 139 12.08 4.74 -5.70
CA THR A 139 11.46 6.02 -6.07
C THR A 139 10.93 6.02 -7.49
N SER A 140 11.62 5.38 -8.43
CA SER A 140 11.19 5.29 -9.83
C SER A 140 9.86 4.55 -9.97
N TYR A 141 9.72 3.41 -9.28
CA TYR A 141 8.50 2.60 -9.39
C TYR A 141 7.35 3.13 -8.53
N PHE A 142 7.61 3.63 -7.32
CA PHE A 142 6.53 4.22 -6.49
C PHE A 142 6.11 5.63 -6.92
N GLY A 143 6.87 6.31 -7.77
CA GLY A 143 6.51 7.64 -8.31
C GLY A 143 5.44 7.61 -9.42
N ALA A 144 5.17 6.46 -10.02
CA ALA A 144 4.27 6.29 -11.16
C ALA A 144 2.78 5.99 -10.83
N PRO A 145 2.44 5.14 -9.84
CA PRO A 145 1.08 4.61 -9.70
C PRO A 145 0.14 5.59 -8.99
N ASN A 146 -0.75 6.23 -9.74
CA ASN A 146 -1.80 7.09 -9.19
C ASN A 146 -2.96 6.30 -8.57
N SER A 147 -3.21 5.06 -9.02
CA SER A 147 -4.43 4.35 -8.62
C SER A 147 -4.38 3.78 -7.20
N LEU A 148 -3.18 3.48 -6.67
CA LEU A 148 -3.01 3.12 -5.25
C LEU A 148 -3.41 4.25 -4.29
N LYS A 149 -3.27 5.51 -4.70
CA LYS A 149 -3.79 6.66 -3.93
C LYS A 149 -5.32 6.64 -3.90
N HIS A 150 -5.97 6.16 -4.96
CA HIS A 150 -7.43 6.01 -5.00
C HIS A 150 -7.91 4.93 -4.03
N LEU A 151 -7.20 3.79 -3.95
CA LEU A 151 -7.48 2.76 -2.96
C LEU A 151 -7.34 3.30 -1.53
N GLN A 152 -6.29 4.08 -1.26
CA GLN A 152 -6.10 4.70 0.07
C GLN A 152 -7.29 5.59 0.44
N LYS A 153 -7.72 6.47 -0.49
CA LYS A 153 -8.91 7.32 -0.30
C LYS A 153 -10.16 6.48 -0.04
N LEU A 154 -10.38 5.42 -0.84
CA LEU A 154 -11.49 4.51 -0.65
C LEU A 154 -11.46 3.88 0.75
N ARG A 155 -10.32 3.30 1.15
CA ARG A 155 -10.18 2.67 2.46
C ARG A 155 -10.47 3.65 3.59
N ASN A 156 -9.96 4.88 3.49
CA ASN A 156 -10.22 5.92 4.50
C ASN A 156 -11.71 6.30 4.54
N ALA A 157 -12.36 6.41 3.39
CA ALA A 157 -13.80 6.63 3.32
C ALA A 157 -14.61 5.46 3.90
N CYS A 158 -14.20 4.20 3.66
CA CYS A 158 -14.81 3.02 4.31
C CYS A 158 -14.67 3.06 5.84
N ALA A 159 -13.54 3.54 6.35
CA ALA A 159 -13.27 3.59 7.79
C ALA A 159 -13.99 4.74 8.51
N HIS A 160 -14.08 5.92 7.90
CA HIS A 160 -14.59 7.14 8.55
C HIS A 160 -16.03 7.49 8.15
N LYS A 161 -16.44 7.17 6.93
CA LYS A 161 -17.79 7.41 6.38
C LYS A 161 -18.33 8.84 6.61
N ASN A 162 -17.44 9.83 6.56
CA ASN A 162 -17.78 11.25 6.74
C ASN A 162 -17.90 11.99 5.40
N ALA A 163 -18.41 13.22 5.43
CA ALA A 163 -18.66 14.02 4.22
C ALA A 163 -17.37 14.32 3.46
N GLU A 164 -16.28 14.60 4.17
CA GLU A 164 -14.97 14.95 3.61
C GLU A 164 -14.39 13.78 2.81
N THR A 165 -14.34 12.58 3.39
CA THR A 165 -13.83 11.39 2.71
C THR A 165 -14.73 10.95 1.55
N MET A 166 -16.05 11.14 1.64
CA MET A 166 -16.97 10.92 0.52
C MET A 166 -16.76 11.93 -0.62
N GLN A 167 -16.45 13.19 -0.29
CA GLN A 167 -16.12 14.22 -1.28
C GLN A 167 -14.81 13.87 -2.01
N GLU A 168 -13.80 13.38 -1.29
CA GLU A 168 -12.56 12.90 -1.90
C GLU A 168 -12.80 11.80 -2.95
N LEU A 169 -13.74 10.88 -2.69
CA LEU A 169 -14.12 9.85 -3.67
C LEU A 169 -14.87 10.44 -4.85
N THR A 170 -15.71 11.44 -4.62
CA THR A 170 -16.46 12.11 -5.70
C THR A 170 -15.53 12.77 -6.71
N HIS A 171 -14.37 13.26 -6.28
CA HIS A 171 -13.36 13.80 -7.20
C HIS A 171 -12.77 12.74 -8.16
N LEU A 172 -12.87 11.46 -7.82
CA LEU A 172 -12.42 10.35 -8.67
C LEU A 172 -13.41 10.01 -9.81
N ARG A 173 -14.50 10.78 -9.96
CA ARG A 173 -15.45 10.64 -11.09
C ARG A 173 -14.82 10.88 -12.45
N LEU A 174 -13.61 11.47 -12.49
CA LEU A 174 -12.85 11.66 -13.72
C LEU A 174 -12.19 10.35 -14.18
N ASP A 175 -11.83 9.48 -13.23
CA ASP A 175 -11.07 8.25 -13.47
C ASP A 175 -11.97 7.00 -13.53
N TYR A 176 -13.13 7.05 -12.86
CA TYR A 176 -14.07 5.93 -12.78
C TYR A 176 -15.48 6.29 -13.26
N ASN A 177 -16.19 5.28 -13.75
CA ASN A 177 -17.58 5.36 -14.18
C ASN A 177 -18.52 5.14 -12.99
N PHE A 178 -18.95 6.24 -12.36
CA PHE A 178 -20.04 6.23 -11.39
C PHE A 178 -20.79 7.57 -11.42
N SER A 179 -22.08 7.56 -11.07
CA SER A 179 -22.91 8.76 -10.99
C SER A 179 -22.87 9.39 -9.60
N LYS A 180 -23.35 8.65 -8.59
CA LYS A 180 -23.34 9.05 -7.18
C LYS A 180 -23.03 7.83 -6.32
N LEU A 181 -22.10 7.99 -5.39
CA LEU A 181 -21.79 6.96 -4.39
C LEU A 181 -22.68 7.18 -3.16
N SER A 182 -23.51 6.19 -2.83
CA SER A 182 -24.25 6.15 -1.56
C SER A 182 -23.46 5.47 -0.44
N GLN A 183 -22.46 4.65 -0.81
CA GLN A 183 -21.50 4.03 0.10
C GLN A 183 -20.11 4.06 -0.54
N PRO A 184 -19.02 4.22 0.24
CA PRO A 184 -17.66 4.23 -0.30
C PRO A 184 -17.34 2.99 -1.14
N SER A 185 -17.70 1.81 -0.62
CA SER A 185 -17.40 0.50 -1.21
C SER A 185 -17.90 0.32 -2.65
N GLN A 186 -18.90 1.09 -3.07
CA GLN A 186 -19.39 1.08 -4.45
C GLN A 186 -18.31 1.47 -5.46
N LEU A 187 -17.37 2.34 -5.08
CA LEU A 187 -16.26 2.73 -5.96
C LEU A 187 -15.39 1.54 -6.36
N ALA A 188 -15.22 0.55 -5.48
CA ALA A 188 -14.44 -0.66 -5.77
C ALA A 188 -14.99 -1.44 -6.96
N TRP A 189 -16.30 -1.32 -7.20
CA TRP A 189 -17.07 -1.98 -8.26
C TRP A 189 -17.45 -1.03 -9.40
N SER A 190 -16.89 0.18 -9.42
CA SER A 190 -16.96 1.07 -10.59
C SER A 190 -15.90 0.64 -11.60
N THR A 191 -16.23 0.75 -12.89
CA THR A 191 -15.23 0.50 -13.94
C THR A 191 -14.36 1.74 -14.14
N MET A 192 -13.11 1.55 -14.54
CA MET A 192 -12.27 2.67 -14.96
C MET A 192 -12.79 3.28 -16.25
N LYS A 193 -12.54 4.56 -16.53
CA LYS A 193 -13.00 5.17 -17.79
C LYS A 193 -12.29 4.64 -19.03
N ASN A 194 -11.02 4.24 -18.87
CA ASN A 194 -10.16 3.81 -19.96
C ASN A 194 -10.03 2.28 -20.04
N SER A 195 -10.73 1.52 -19.18
CA SER A 195 -10.76 0.06 -19.22
C SER A 195 -12.14 -0.46 -18.82
N GLN A 196 -12.41 -1.74 -19.08
CA GLN A 196 -13.64 -2.39 -18.61
C GLN A 196 -13.46 -3.05 -17.23
N ASP A 197 -12.29 -2.85 -16.60
CA ASP A 197 -11.95 -3.51 -15.34
C ASP A 197 -12.57 -2.76 -14.17
N PHE A 198 -13.01 -3.52 -13.16
CA PHE A 198 -13.40 -2.94 -11.89
C PHE A 198 -12.18 -2.34 -11.18
N ALA A 199 -12.40 -1.22 -10.48
CA ALA A 199 -11.35 -0.51 -9.76
C ALA A 199 -10.54 -1.43 -8.83
N ILE A 200 -11.21 -2.32 -8.11
CA ILE A 200 -10.56 -3.27 -7.20
C ILE A 200 -9.62 -4.25 -7.91
N GLN A 201 -9.98 -4.71 -9.11
CA GLN A 201 -9.13 -5.60 -9.90
C GLN A 201 -7.90 -4.85 -10.42
N PHE A 202 -8.09 -3.61 -10.86
CA PHE A 202 -7.00 -2.76 -11.31
C PHE A 202 -6.01 -2.45 -10.18
N TRP A 203 -6.50 -2.06 -8.99
CA TRP A 203 -5.62 -1.82 -7.83
C TRP A 203 -4.83 -3.07 -7.46
N LEU A 204 -5.48 -4.23 -7.48
CA LEU A 204 -4.82 -5.50 -7.17
C LEU A 204 -3.72 -5.84 -8.18
N TYR A 205 -4.00 -5.62 -9.46
CA TYR A 205 -3.03 -5.76 -10.54
C TYR A 205 -1.85 -4.80 -10.37
N GLU A 206 -2.12 -3.50 -10.16
CA GLU A 206 -1.07 -2.49 -10.02
C GLU A 206 -0.19 -2.76 -8.79
N MET A 207 -0.77 -3.19 -7.66
CA MET A 207 0.00 -3.63 -6.48
C MET A 207 0.93 -4.80 -6.78
N ASN A 208 0.43 -5.83 -7.48
CA ASN A 208 1.21 -7.02 -7.78
C ASN A 208 2.33 -6.70 -8.78
N LEU A 209 2.02 -5.91 -9.81
CA LEU A 209 2.99 -5.42 -10.80
C LEU A 209 4.09 -4.59 -10.14
N LEU A 210 3.72 -3.67 -9.26
CA LEU A 210 4.68 -2.87 -8.51
C LEU A 210 5.55 -3.77 -7.62
N ALA A 211 4.95 -4.73 -6.92
CA ALA A 211 5.67 -5.69 -6.11
C ALA A 211 6.65 -6.54 -6.92
N ASP A 212 6.27 -6.94 -8.14
CA ASP A 212 7.12 -7.65 -9.09
C ASP A 212 8.34 -6.80 -9.44
N TYR A 213 8.13 -5.58 -9.94
CA TYR A 213 9.22 -4.71 -10.37
C TYR A 213 10.21 -4.34 -9.25
N VAL A 214 9.71 -3.90 -8.09
CA VAL A 214 10.58 -3.44 -6.99
C VAL A 214 11.35 -4.59 -6.32
N THR A 215 10.95 -5.83 -6.58
CA THR A 215 11.66 -7.02 -6.10
C THR A 215 12.48 -7.73 -7.18
N ALA A 216 12.29 -7.40 -8.47
CA ALA A 216 12.96 -8.04 -9.60
C ALA A 216 14.44 -7.68 -9.66
N SER A 217 14.72 -6.39 -9.72
CA SER A 217 16.01 -5.76 -9.95
C SER A 217 16.08 -4.52 -9.08
N ALA A 218 17.19 -4.36 -8.35
CA ALA A 218 17.36 -3.31 -7.36
C ALA A 218 18.52 -2.37 -7.70
#